data_AF-A0A0R0FHX0-F1
#
_entry.id   AF-A0A0R0FHX0-F1
#
_cell.length_a   1.000
_cell.length_b   1.000
_cell.length_c   1.000
_cell.angle_alpha   90.00
_cell.angle_beta   90.00
_cell.angle_gamma   90.00
#
_symmetry.space_group_name_H-M   'P 1'
#
loop_
_entity.id
_entity.type
_entity.pdbx_description
1 polymer ?
#
loop_
_entity_poly.entity_id
_entity_poly.type
_entity_poly.pdbx_seq_one_letter_code
_entity_poly.pdbx_strand_id
1 'polypeptide(L)'
;MGSQEHGEEVTDAAFDRVAETHREFVQSYVGSPQKAKEAIIYSYTRHINGFAAMLEEEEAADIAKHPDVVSVFLNKGRKLHTTHSWEFMDLEMNDGVIPSDSLFRKARYGEDTIIANFDTGVWPESPSFSDEGMGPIPSRWKGTCQHDHTGFPCNSAKSNRTLSTARDYEGHGSHTLSTIGGSFVPGANVFGLGNGTAEGGSPRARVATYKVCWPPIDGNECFDADIMAAFDMAIHDGVDVLSLSLGGSAMDYFDDGLSIGAFHANKKGIPLLLNSTMDSTSRFYFICVIHHNN
;
A
#
# COMPACT_ATOMS: atom_id res chain seq x y z
N MET A 1 20.12 4.00 2.15
CA MET A 1 19.00 3.08 2.51
C MET A 1 18.37 2.47 1.27
N GLY A 2 19.13 1.82 0.38
CA GLY A 2 18.58 1.18 -0.83
C GLY A 2 17.60 2.03 -1.65
N SER A 3 17.86 3.33 -1.78
CA SER A 3 17.04 4.18 -2.69
C SER A 3 17.39 3.83 -4.13
N GLN A 4 16.39 3.51 -4.92
CA GLN A 4 16.53 3.47 -6.37
C GLN A 4 16.13 4.83 -6.93
N GLU A 5 17.03 5.45 -7.71
CA GLU A 5 16.73 6.70 -8.41
C GLU A 5 16.97 6.51 -9.91
N HIS A 6 15.95 6.91 -10.66
CA HIS A 6 15.80 6.75 -12.09
C HIS A 6 15.60 8.15 -12.71
N GLY A 7 16.12 8.37 -13.91
CA GLY A 7 15.87 9.60 -14.67
C GLY A 7 14.40 9.77 -15.06
N GLU A 8 14.03 10.95 -15.55
CA GLU A 8 12.62 11.27 -15.88
C GLU A 8 12.01 10.36 -16.97
N GLU A 9 12.83 9.76 -17.84
CA GLU A 9 12.43 8.78 -18.85
C GLU A 9 13.14 7.43 -18.64
N VAL A 10 12.69 6.65 -17.66
CA VAL A 10 13.14 5.26 -17.48
C VAL A 10 12.10 4.27 -18.01
N THR A 11 12.57 3.34 -18.83
CA THR A 11 11.75 2.35 -19.56
C THR A 11 11.54 1.08 -18.75
N ASP A 12 10.48 0.31 -19.07
CA ASP A 12 10.21 -0.97 -18.39
C ASP A 12 11.39 -1.95 -18.46
N ALA A 13 12.12 -1.95 -19.58
CA ALA A 13 13.35 -2.73 -19.76
C ALA A 13 14.48 -2.36 -18.78
N ALA A 14 14.41 -1.23 -18.08
CA ALA A 14 15.32 -0.89 -16.98
C ALA A 14 14.86 -1.53 -15.67
N PHE A 15 13.57 -1.51 -15.34
CA PHE A 15 13.03 -2.21 -14.17
C PHE A 15 13.24 -3.73 -14.30
N ASP A 16 13.07 -4.30 -15.50
CA ASP A 16 13.38 -5.70 -15.80
C ASP A 16 14.86 -6.05 -15.52
N ARG A 17 15.79 -5.14 -15.86
CA ARG A 17 17.22 -5.32 -15.55
C ARG A 17 17.48 -5.31 -14.05
N VAL A 18 16.84 -4.43 -13.27
CA VAL A 18 16.96 -4.44 -11.80
C VAL A 18 16.43 -5.76 -11.23
N ALA A 19 15.25 -6.21 -11.68
CA ALA A 19 14.69 -7.50 -11.29
C ALA A 19 15.55 -8.71 -11.73
N GLU A 20 16.35 -8.59 -12.79
CA GLU A 20 17.37 -9.58 -13.16
C GLU A 20 18.56 -9.55 -12.19
N THR A 21 19.08 -8.36 -11.85
CA THR A 21 20.18 -8.26 -10.87
C THR A 21 19.81 -8.82 -9.50
N HIS A 22 18.55 -8.71 -9.07
CA HIS A 22 18.07 -9.41 -7.87
C HIS A 22 18.08 -10.93 -8.01
N ARG A 23 17.68 -11.46 -9.17
CA ARG A 23 17.71 -12.90 -9.44
C ARG A 23 19.13 -13.44 -9.51
N GLU A 24 20.05 -12.72 -10.13
CA GLU A 24 21.49 -13.03 -10.14
C GLU A 24 22.08 -12.98 -8.72
N PHE A 25 21.71 -11.97 -7.92
CA PHE A 25 22.15 -11.85 -6.53
C PHE A 25 21.62 -13.00 -5.67
N VAL A 26 20.31 -13.30 -5.69
CA VAL A 26 19.77 -14.46 -4.94
C VAL A 26 20.38 -15.78 -5.43
N GLN A 27 20.61 -15.92 -6.74
CA GLN A 27 21.27 -17.10 -7.32
C GLN A 27 22.66 -17.35 -6.73
N SER A 28 23.44 -16.31 -6.39
CA SER A 28 24.78 -16.52 -5.81
C SER A 28 24.74 -17.17 -4.42
N TYR A 29 23.62 -17.12 -3.72
CA TYR A 29 23.42 -17.76 -2.41
C TYR A 29 22.69 -19.10 -2.52
N VAL A 30 21.56 -19.16 -3.23
CA VAL A 30 20.75 -20.40 -3.34
C VAL A 30 21.31 -21.42 -4.35
N GLY A 31 22.37 -21.05 -5.09
CA GLY A 31 23.16 -21.92 -5.97
C GLY A 31 22.47 -22.38 -7.26
N SER A 32 21.29 -21.84 -7.61
CA SER A 32 20.55 -22.23 -8.82
C SER A 32 19.68 -21.09 -9.37
N PRO A 33 19.74 -20.79 -10.69
CA PRO A 33 18.87 -19.78 -11.31
C PRO A 33 17.38 -20.10 -11.14
N GLN A 34 17.02 -21.40 -11.22
CA GLN A 34 15.64 -21.85 -11.08
C GLN A 34 15.14 -21.65 -9.65
N LYS A 35 15.97 -22.00 -8.64
CA LYS A 35 15.64 -21.73 -7.23
C LYS A 35 15.49 -20.23 -6.98
N ALA A 36 16.41 -19.39 -7.49
CA ALA A 36 16.35 -17.95 -7.28
C ALA A 36 15.06 -17.34 -7.85
N LYS A 37 14.63 -17.79 -9.02
CA LYS A 37 13.37 -17.38 -9.65
C LYS A 37 12.13 -17.87 -8.91
N GLU A 38 12.17 -19.05 -8.28
CA GLU A 38 11.08 -19.59 -7.48
C GLU A 38 11.03 -19.02 -6.05
N ALA A 39 12.19 -18.60 -5.52
CA ALA A 39 12.34 -17.97 -4.22
C ALA A 39 11.80 -16.54 -4.19
N ILE A 40 12.11 -15.72 -5.21
CA ILE A 40 11.68 -14.32 -5.25
C ILE A 40 10.15 -14.23 -5.42
N ILE A 41 9.52 -13.57 -4.46
CA ILE A 41 8.09 -13.21 -4.45
C ILE A 41 7.91 -11.86 -5.16
N TYR A 42 8.72 -10.86 -4.79
CA TYR A 42 8.70 -9.51 -5.36
C TYR A 42 10.11 -8.98 -5.60
N SER A 43 10.26 -8.16 -6.64
CA SER A 43 11.39 -7.25 -6.83
C SER A 43 10.88 -5.82 -6.81
N TYR A 44 11.33 -5.03 -5.85
CA TYR A 44 11.09 -3.58 -5.77
C TYR A 44 12.14 -2.92 -6.66
N THR A 45 11.73 -2.12 -7.65
CA THR A 45 12.63 -1.71 -8.75
C THR A 45 12.54 -0.23 -9.10
N ARG A 46 11.56 0.51 -8.55
CA ARG A 46 11.24 1.88 -8.97
C ARG A 46 11.84 2.92 -8.04
N HIS A 47 11.67 2.75 -6.73
CA HIS A 47 12.06 3.71 -5.70
C HIS A 47 12.77 3.05 -4.50
N ILE A 48 12.48 1.78 -4.27
CA ILE A 48 13.18 0.89 -3.34
C ILE A 48 14.00 -0.11 -4.19
N ASN A 49 15.26 -0.32 -3.84
CA ASN A 49 16.12 -1.36 -4.41
C ASN A 49 16.13 -2.57 -3.46
N GLY A 50 15.50 -3.67 -3.85
CA GLY A 50 15.43 -4.87 -3.02
C GLY A 50 14.38 -5.88 -3.47
N PHE A 51 14.21 -6.94 -2.68
CA PHE A 51 13.30 -8.04 -2.99
C PHE A 51 12.71 -8.68 -1.73
N ALA A 52 11.57 -9.35 -1.89
CA ALA A 52 11.06 -10.34 -0.94
C ALA A 52 11.30 -11.74 -1.51
N ALA A 53 11.84 -12.66 -0.70
CA ALA A 53 12.14 -14.02 -1.12
C ALA A 53 11.88 -15.07 -0.03
N MET A 54 11.52 -16.28 -0.47
CA MET A 54 11.52 -17.49 0.35
C MET A 54 12.95 -18.05 0.39
N LEU A 55 13.59 -17.99 1.56
CA LEU A 55 14.98 -18.40 1.76
C LEU A 55 15.09 -19.22 3.04
N GLU A 56 16.07 -20.13 3.09
CA GLU A 56 16.47 -20.78 4.34
C GLU A 56 17.17 -19.77 5.27
N GLU A 57 17.13 -20.02 6.59
CA GLU A 57 17.68 -19.10 7.60
C GLU A 57 19.19 -18.85 7.42
N GLU A 58 19.95 -19.87 6.98
CA GLU A 58 21.38 -19.76 6.67
C GLU A 58 21.62 -18.92 5.41
N GLU A 59 20.82 -19.08 4.35
CA GLU A 59 20.89 -18.28 3.12
C GLU A 59 20.61 -16.80 3.41
N ALA A 60 19.59 -16.51 4.22
CA ALA A 60 19.25 -15.16 4.65
C ALA A 60 20.34 -14.54 5.55
N ALA A 61 20.91 -15.31 6.47
CA ALA A 61 22.01 -14.87 7.33
C ALA A 61 23.32 -14.60 6.55
N ASP A 62 23.56 -15.32 5.45
CA ASP A 62 24.70 -15.05 4.56
C ASP A 62 24.49 -13.84 3.66
N ILE A 63 23.26 -13.63 3.16
CA ILE A 63 22.90 -12.39 2.46
C ILE A 63 23.06 -11.17 3.38
N ALA A 64 22.65 -11.26 4.64
CA ALA A 64 22.77 -10.18 5.62
C ALA A 64 24.22 -9.73 5.91
N LYS A 65 25.23 -10.54 5.53
CA LYS A 65 26.65 -10.21 5.67
C LYS A 65 27.22 -9.47 4.45
N HIS A 66 26.47 -9.37 3.34
CA HIS A 66 26.96 -8.75 2.12
C HIS A 66 27.13 -7.23 2.30
N PRO A 67 28.25 -6.61 1.87
CA PRO A 67 28.52 -5.19 2.13
C PRO A 67 27.48 -4.24 1.52
N ASP A 68 26.83 -4.66 0.44
CA ASP A 68 25.81 -3.85 -0.24
C ASP A 68 24.41 -4.07 0.32
N VAL A 69 24.21 -5.01 1.25
CA VAL A 69 22.90 -5.25 1.86
C VAL A 69 22.72 -4.31 3.05
N VAL A 70 21.63 -3.53 3.03
CA VAL A 70 21.29 -2.56 4.08
C VAL A 70 20.56 -3.24 5.23
N SER A 71 19.65 -4.16 4.90
CA SER A 71 18.89 -4.93 5.88
C SER A 71 18.40 -6.23 5.25
N VAL A 72 18.30 -7.27 6.08
CA VAL A 72 17.53 -8.50 5.83
C VAL A 72 16.65 -8.73 7.04
N PHE A 73 15.34 -8.66 6.86
CA PHE A 73 14.38 -8.83 7.94
C PHE A 73 13.30 -9.82 7.56
N LEU A 74 12.65 -10.38 8.57
CA LEU A 74 11.54 -11.30 8.34
C LEU A 74 10.30 -10.54 7.89
N ASN A 75 9.66 -11.01 6.83
CA ASN A 75 8.33 -10.61 6.41
C ASN A 75 7.32 -10.94 7.52
N LYS A 76 6.68 -9.93 8.12
CA LYS A 76 5.68 -10.11 9.19
C LYS A 76 4.30 -9.66 8.73
N GLY A 77 3.28 -10.24 9.36
CA GLY A 77 1.92 -9.75 9.23
C GLY A 77 1.64 -8.54 10.13
N ARG A 78 0.68 -7.73 9.70
CA ARG A 78 0.17 -6.54 10.39
C ARG A 78 -1.34 -6.69 10.58
N LYS A 79 -1.95 -5.97 11.52
CA LYS A 79 -3.40 -5.99 11.80
C LYS A 79 -4.09 -4.71 11.39
N LEU A 80 -5.38 -4.82 11.09
CA LEU A 80 -6.28 -3.73 10.68
C LEU A 80 -6.73 -2.82 11.86
N HIS A 81 -6.91 -1.51 11.60
CA HIS A 81 -7.27 -0.49 12.59
C HIS A 81 -8.14 0.66 12.01
N THR A 82 -9.26 1.04 12.66
CA THR A 82 -10.14 2.18 12.26
C THR A 82 -10.58 3.07 13.43
N THR A 83 -10.86 4.36 13.15
CA THR A 83 -11.55 5.33 14.06
C THR A 83 -12.51 6.26 13.27
N HIS A 84 -13.28 7.11 13.96
CA HIS A 84 -14.57 7.70 13.53
C HIS A 84 -14.86 8.98 14.36
N SER A 85 -15.40 10.12 13.89
CA SER A 85 -15.80 10.63 12.55
C SER A 85 -15.71 12.18 12.49
N TRP A 86 -15.97 12.79 11.33
CA TRP A 86 -15.64 14.19 11.02
C TRP A 86 -16.51 15.29 11.67
N GLU A 87 -17.76 15.00 12.06
CA GLU A 87 -18.65 15.95 12.74
C GLU A 87 -18.03 16.49 14.05
N PHE A 88 -17.19 15.69 14.72
CA PHE A 88 -16.44 16.07 15.91
C PHE A 88 -15.32 17.11 15.65
N MET A 89 -14.99 17.42 14.39
CA MET A 89 -13.88 18.31 14.01
C MET A 89 -14.32 19.70 13.53
N ASP A 90 -15.58 20.10 13.75
CA ASP A 90 -16.14 21.41 13.35
C ASP A 90 -15.97 21.74 11.85
N LEU A 91 -15.84 20.72 10.97
CA LEU A 91 -15.70 20.92 9.52
C LEU A 91 -17.02 21.27 8.83
N GLU A 92 -18.14 20.91 9.45
CA GLU A 92 -19.52 21.08 9.03
C GLU A 92 -20.38 21.48 10.25
N MET A 93 -21.43 22.26 10.04
CA MET A 93 -22.36 22.62 11.12
C MET A 93 -23.45 21.56 11.29
N ASN A 94 -24.09 21.50 12.48
CA ASN A 94 -25.14 20.53 12.85
C ASN A 94 -26.38 20.47 11.92
N ASP A 95 -26.48 21.34 10.91
CA ASP A 95 -27.54 21.40 9.91
C ASP A 95 -27.07 20.98 8.49
N GLY A 96 -25.83 20.49 8.34
CA GLY A 96 -25.22 20.15 7.06
C GLY A 96 -24.73 21.37 6.26
N VAL A 97 -24.69 22.56 6.89
CA VAL A 97 -24.17 23.76 6.22
C VAL A 97 -22.68 23.85 6.41
N ILE A 98 -21.93 23.67 5.32
CA ILE A 98 -20.47 23.80 5.29
C ILE A 98 -20.09 25.29 5.28
N PRO A 99 -19.45 25.84 6.34
CA PRO A 99 -19.12 27.27 6.44
C PRO A 99 -18.28 27.80 5.28
N SER A 100 -18.38 29.10 4.97
CA SER A 100 -17.62 29.74 3.89
C SER A 100 -16.09 29.67 4.11
N ASP A 101 -15.67 29.62 5.37
CA ASP A 101 -14.30 29.55 5.85
C ASP A 101 -13.88 28.14 6.31
N SER A 102 -14.74 27.12 6.17
CA SER A 102 -14.38 25.72 6.42
C SER A 102 -13.18 25.27 5.57
N LEU A 103 -12.37 24.38 6.14
CA LEU A 103 -11.22 23.80 5.44
C LEU A 103 -11.66 23.13 4.13
N PHE A 104 -12.84 22.51 4.11
CA PHE A 104 -13.45 21.92 2.91
C PHE A 104 -13.53 22.92 1.76
N ARG A 105 -14.09 24.12 1.95
CA ARG A 105 -14.18 25.10 0.86
C ARG A 105 -12.81 25.67 0.48
N LYS A 106 -11.94 25.94 1.46
CA LYS A 106 -10.58 26.46 1.24
C LYS A 106 -9.71 25.47 0.43
N ALA A 107 -9.85 24.17 0.69
CA ALA A 107 -9.14 23.09 0.01
C ALA A 107 -9.92 22.51 -1.20
N ARG A 108 -11.04 23.13 -1.61
CA ARG A 108 -11.95 22.64 -2.66
C ARG A 108 -12.36 21.16 -2.49
N TYR A 109 -12.57 20.73 -1.25
CA TYR A 109 -12.92 19.35 -0.87
C TYR A 109 -11.86 18.30 -1.24
N GLY A 110 -10.60 18.72 -1.44
CA GLY A 110 -9.51 17.86 -1.90
C GLY A 110 -9.45 17.67 -3.42
N GLU A 111 -10.14 18.51 -4.20
CA GLU A 111 -10.17 18.44 -5.67
C GLU A 111 -8.76 18.35 -6.28
N ASP A 112 -8.57 17.30 -7.09
CA ASP A 112 -7.33 16.85 -7.76
C ASP A 112 -6.19 16.38 -6.85
N THR A 113 -6.38 16.29 -5.53
CA THR A 113 -5.54 15.48 -4.63
C THR A 113 -5.83 13.99 -4.84
N ILE A 114 -4.80 13.15 -4.73
CA ILE A 114 -4.85 11.70 -4.87
C ILE A 114 -4.47 11.08 -3.53
N ILE A 115 -5.46 10.47 -2.87
CA ILE A 115 -5.31 9.80 -1.58
C ILE A 115 -5.35 8.30 -1.82
N ALA A 116 -4.35 7.57 -1.34
CA ALA A 116 -4.29 6.12 -1.48
C ALA A 116 -4.39 5.41 -0.13
N ASN A 117 -5.15 4.30 -0.06
CA ASN A 117 -5.12 3.41 1.11
C ASN A 117 -4.36 2.10 0.85
N PHE A 118 -3.66 1.62 1.88
CA PHE A 118 -3.08 0.27 1.91
C PHE A 118 -3.91 -0.57 2.89
N ASP A 119 -4.70 -1.51 2.36
CA ASP A 119 -5.77 -2.15 3.13
C ASP A 119 -6.26 -3.47 2.47
N THR A 120 -7.47 -3.93 2.79
CA THR A 120 -8.12 -5.14 2.22
C THR A 120 -8.65 -4.97 0.78
N GLY A 121 -8.52 -3.77 0.21
CA GLY A 121 -8.97 -3.40 -1.14
C GLY A 121 -10.09 -2.37 -1.13
N VAL A 122 -10.91 -2.35 -2.20
CA VAL A 122 -12.11 -1.51 -2.29
C VAL A 122 -13.32 -2.27 -2.86
N TRP A 123 -14.52 -1.91 -2.44
CA TRP A 123 -15.78 -2.28 -3.08
C TRP A 123 -16.25 -1.15 -4.01
N PRO A 124 -15.87 -1.16 -5.31
CA PRO A 124 -16.02 0.01 -6.19
C PRO A 124 -17.48 0.37 -6.50
N GLU A 125 -18.43 -0.53 -6.31
CA GLU A 125 -19.87 -0.26 -6.49
C GLU A 125 -20.50 0.48 -5.30
N SER A 126 -19.74 0.85 -4.27
CA SER A 126 -20.25 1.67 -3.17
C SER A 126 -20.55 3.10 -3.67
N PRO A 127 -21.71 3.70 -3.31
CA PRO A 127 -22.03 5.08 -3.67
C PRO A 127 -20.94 6.10 -3.27
N SER A 128 -20.20 5.83 -2.18
CA SER A 128 -19.08 6.66 -1.72
C SER A 128 -17.90 6.75 -2.69
N PHE A 129 -17.86 5.92 -3.75
CA PHE A 129 -16.82 5.94 -4.78
C PHE A 129 -17.36 6.35 -6.16
N SER A 130 -18.57 6.92 -6.21
CA SER A 130 -19.11 7.56 -7.42
C SER A 130 -18.20 8.68 -7.91
N ASP A 131 -17.97 8.75 -9.22
CA ASP A 131 -17.24 9.83 -9.90
C ASP A 131 -18.16 10.96 -10.41
N GLU A 132 -19.44 10.96 -10.01
CA GLU A 132 -20.39 12.01 -10.37
C GLU A 132 -19.90 13.40 -9.90
N GLY A 133 -19.84 14.36 -10.83
CA GLY A 133 -19.36 15.72 -10.56
C GLY A 133 -17.84 15.86 -10.44
N MET A 134 -17.08 14.81 -10.77
CA MET A 134 -15.62 14.84 -10.83
C MET A 134 -15.11 15.22 -12.23
N GLY A 135 -13.98 15.92 -12.28
CA GLY A 135 -13.31 16.25 -13.54
C GLY A 135 -12.55 15.05 -14.16
N PRO A 136 -11.84 15.25 -15.29
CA PRO A 136 -10.93 14.23 -15.82
C PRO A 136 -9.86 13.84 -14.79
N ILE A 137 -9.31 12.63 -14.88
CA ILE A 137 -8.22 12.16 -14.01
C ILE A 137 -7.00 13.10 -14.17
N PRO A 138 -6.34 13.55 -13.08
CA PRO A 138 -5.15 14.40 -13.17
C PRO A 138 -4.05 13.78 -14.04
N SER A 139 -3.50 14.53 -15.00
CA SER A 139 -2.53 14.02 -15.98
C SER A 139 -1.19 13.56 -15.40
N ARG A 140 -0.94 13.83 -14.11
CA ARG A 140 0.22 13.37 -13.35
C ARG A 140 0.07 11.95 -12.79
N TRP A 141 -1.16 11.43 -12.75
CA TRP A 141 -1.46 10.09 -12.26
C TRP A 141 -0.95 9.05 -13.26
N LYS A 142 -0.15 8.08 -12.78
CA LYS A 142 0.41 7.00 -13.61
C LYS A 142 -0.10 5.61 -13.24
N GLY A 143 -0.89 5.50 -12.16
CA GLY A 143 -1.42 4.23 -11.68
C GLY A 143 -2.45 3.61 -12.61
N THR A 144 -2.58 2.29 -12.52
CA THR A 144 -3.41 1.47 -13.40
C THR A 144 -4.59 0.83 -12.66
N CYS A 145 -5.66 0.49 -13.38
CA CYS A 145 -6.70 -0.39 -12.86
C CYS A 145 -6.38 -1.85 -13.25
N GLN A 146 -6.00 -2.68 -12.28
CA GLN A 146 -5.75 -4.11 -12.53
C GLN A 146 -7.06 -4.87 -12.75
N HIS A 147 -7.44 -5.03 -14.02
CA HIS A 147 -8.46 -5.97 -14.45
C HIS A 147 -7.87 -7.39 -14.55
N ASP A 148 -7.63 -8.05 -13.41
CA ASP A 148 -6.99 -9.37 -13.43
C ASP A 148 -7.91 -10.49 -13.95
N HIS A 149 -7.70 -10.85 -15.21
CA HIS A 149 -7.95 -12.18 -15.76
C HIS A 149 -6.67 -12.82 -16.35
N THR A 150 -5.50 -12.20 -16.17
CA THR A 150 -4.27 -12.54 -16.89
C THR A 150 -2.97 -12.27 -16.10
N GLY A 151 -2.50 -13.29 -15.38
CA GLY A 151 -1.17 -13.82 -15.72
C GLY A 151 -0.07 -13.83 -14.67
N PHE A 152 -0.23 -13.20 -13.49
CA PHE A 152 0.75 -13.32 -12.40
C PHE A 152 0.27 -14.32 -11.33
N PRO A 153 0.91 -15.50 -11.20
CA PRO A 153 0.60 -16.40 -10.09
C PRO A 153 1.18 -15.82 -8.80
N CYS A 154 0.30 -15.47 -7.86
CA CYS A 154 0.71 -15.21 -6.48
C CYS A 154 1.20 -16.55 -5.87
N ASN A 155 2.52 -16.71 -5.81
CA ASN A 155 3.16 -17.95 -5.36
C ASN A 155 3.14 -18.05 -3.84
N SER A 156 2.32 -18.96 -3.28
CA SER A 156 2.50 -19.68 -1.98
C SER A 156 1.21 -20.05 -1.24
N ALA A 157 0.04 -20.04 -1.89
CA ALA A 157 -1.08 -20.88 -1.46
C ALA A 157 -1.90 -21.36 -2.66
N LYS A 158 -2.54 -22.53 -2.55
CA LYS A 158 -3.56 -23.01 -3.50
C LYS A 158 -4.88 -22.25 -3.29
N SER A 159 -4.79 -20.92 -3.25
CA SER A 159 -5.85 -20.02 -2.81
C SER A 159 -6.68 -19.50 -3.99
N ASN A 160 -7.94 -19.24 -3.71
CA ASN A 160 -9.01 -19.05 -4.67
C ASN A 160 -8.71 -17.89 -5.66
N ARG A 161 -8.67 -18.17 -6.97
CA ARG A 161 -8.42 -17.17 -8.04
C ARG A 161 -9.36 -15.96 -8.01
N THR A 162 -10.50 -16.06 -7.33
CA THR A 162 -11.43 -14.96 -7.08
C THR A 162 -10.86 -13.84 -6.21
N LEU A 163 -9.84 -14.14 -5.39
CA LEU A 163 -9.27 -13.18 -4.44
C LEU A 163 -8.24 -12.24 -5.06
N SER A 164 -7.54 -12.67 -6.14
CA SER A 164 -6.48 -11.92 -6.87
C SER A 164 -6.99 -10.69 -7.63
N THR A 165 -7.81 -9.87 -6.99
CA THR A 165 -8.25 -8.57 -7.47
C THR A 165 -8.21 -7.59 -6.31
N ALA A 166 -8.17 -6.28 -6.63
CA ALA A 166 -8.30 -5.22 -5.65
C ALA A 166 -9.69 -5.14 -4.97
N ARG A 167 -10.61 -6.07 -5.28
CA ARG A 167 -11.92 -6.14 -4.63
C ARG A 167 -11.77 -6.47 -3.15
N ASP A 168 -12.42 -5.66 -2.33
CA ASP A 168 -12.59 -5.90 -0.90
C ASP A 168 -13.62 -7.01 -0.67
N TYR A 169 -13.27 -7.94 0.22
CA TYR A 169 -14.13 -9.04 0.67
C TYR A 169 -14.25 -9.10 2.19
N GLU A 170 -13.63 -8.15 2.90
CA GLU A 170 -13.64 -8.03 4.35
C GLU A 170 -14.52 -6.82 4.74
N GLY A 171 -14.27 -5.67 4.11
CA GLY A 171 -15.04 -4.43 4.27
C GLY A 171 -14.21 -3.26 4.85
N HIS A 172 -13.13 -3.56 5.58
CA HIS A 172 -12.29 -2.56 6.24
C HIS A 172 -11.65 -1.58 5.25
N GLY A 173 -11.08 -2.06 4.14
CA GLY A 173 -10.50 -1.19 3.11
C GLY A 173 -11.51 -0.28 2.42
N SER A 174 -12.73 -0.76 2.21
CA SER A 174 -13.83 0.08 1.72
C SER A 174 -14.24 1.13 2.76
N HIS A 175 -14.27 0.76 4.05
CA HIS A 175 -14.62 1.65 5.14
C HIS A 175 -13.55 2.73 5.40
N THR A 176 -12.26 2.37 5.35
CA THR A 176 -11.16 3.34 5.53
C THR A 176 -11.09 4.31 4.36
N LEU A 177 -11.24 3.82 3.12
CA LEU A 177 -11.18 4.66 1.93
C LEU A 177 -12.38 5.61 1.82
N SER A 178 -13.59 5.18 2.19
CA SER A 178 -14.75 6.08 2.24
C SER A 178 -14.63 7.10 3.38
N THR A 179 -14.05 6.72 4.52
CA THR A 179 -13.80 7.65 5.64
C THR A 179 -12.84 8.78 5.25
N ILE A 180 -11.81 8.52 4.42
CA ILE A 180 -10.86 9.57 4.02
C ILE A 180 -11.27 10.33 2.75
N GLY A 181 -11.80 9.66 1.74
CA GLY A 181 -12.07 10.24 0.41
C GLY A 181 -13.42 9.86 -0.20
N GLY A 182 -14.38 9.41 0.61
CA GLY A 182 -15.73 9.10 0.15
C GLY A 182 -16.49 10.34 -0.31
N SER A 183 -17.18 10.24 -1.44
CA SER A 183 -18.12 11.25 -1.93
C SER A 183 -19.35 11.39 -1.01
N PHE A 184 -20.13 12.46 -1.20
CA PHE A 184 -21.36 12.71 -0.44
C PHE A 184 -22.45 11.68 -0.78
N VAL A 185 -22.85 10.87 0.19
CA VAL A 185 -23.91 9.85 0.07
C VAL A 185 -25.12 10.22 0.94
N PRO A 186 -26.15 10.91 0.40
CA PRO A 186 -27.32 11.32 1.18
C PRO A 186 -28.21 10.13 1.55
N GLY A 187 -28.73 10.12 2.78
CA GLY A 187 -29.57 9.04 3.31
C GLY A 187 -28.79 7.80 3.75
N ALA A 188 -27.46 7.89 3.87
CA ALA A 188 -26.64 6.82 4.41
C ALA A 188 -27.06 6.50 5.85
N ASN A 189 -27.24 5.21 6.15
CA ASN A 189 -27.62 4.71 7.48
C ASN A 189 -27.31 3.21 7.60
N VAL A 190 -27.17 2.72 8.83
CA VAL A 190 -27.06 1.28 9.14
C VAL A 190 -28.29 0.85 9.91
N PHE A 191 -29.22 0.16 9.26
CA PHE A 191 -30.53 -0.23 9.82
C PHE A 191 -31.33 0.95 10.43
N GLY A 192 -31.24 2.13 9.81
CA GLY A 192 -31.86 3.38 10.28
C GLY A 192 -31.05 4.15 11.34
N LEU A 193 -29.94 3.60 11.84
CA LEU A 193 -29.01 4.31 12.73
C LEU A 193 -28.02 5.14 11.92
N GLY A 194 -27.63 6.31 12.45
CA GLY A 194 -26.69 7.22 11.77
C GLY A 194 -27.23 7.84 10.49
N ASN A 195 -28.54 8.04 10.38
CA ASN A 195 -29.17 8.57 9.16
C ASN A 195 -28.77 10.03 8.89
N GLY A 196 -28.00 10.26 7.82
CA GLY A 196 -27.52 11.57 7.40
C GLY A 196 -26.99 11.55 5.97
N THR A 197 -26.11 12.49 5.64
CA THR A 197 -25.17 12.32 4.54
C THR A 197 -23.91 11.65 5.10
N ALA A 198 -23.28 10.77 4.35
CA ALA A 198 -21.96 10.25 4.69
C ALA A 198 -20.94 10.72 3.66
N GLU A 199 -19.81 11.22 4.13
CA GLU A 199 -18.72 11.73 3.30
C GLU A 199 -17.36 11.54 3.98
N GLY A 200 -16.29 11.60 3.20
CA GLY A 200 -14.92 11.51 3.70
C GLY A 200 -14.33 12.85 4.15
N GLY A 201 -13.13 12.81 4.74
CA GLY A 201 -12.35 14.01 5.06
C GLY A 201 -11.88 14.84 3.85
N SER A 202 -12.07 14.33 2.62
CA SER A 202 -11.87 15.06 1.36
C SER A 202 -12.80 14.52 0.26
N PRO A 203 -14.09 14.92 0.23
CA PRO A 203 -15.12 14.30 -0.61
C PRO A 203 -14.98 14.47 -2.14
N ARG A 204 -14.00 15.27 -2.60
CA ARG A 204 -13.67 15.44 -4.03
C ARG A 204 -12.21 15.11 -4.33
N ALA A 205 -11.52 14.43 -3.42
CA ALA A 205 -10.24 13.79 -3.72
C ALA A 205 -10.44 12.62 -4.68
N ARG A 206 -9.38 12.27 -5.42
CA ARG A 206 -9.27 10.99 -6.10
C ARG A 206 -8.84 9.96 -5.07
N VAL A 207 -9.46 8.79 -5.11
CA VAL A 207 -9.06 7.65 -4.29
C VAL A 207 -8.33 6.60 -5.12
N ALA A 208 -7.29 6.02 -4.55
CA ALA A 208 -6.62 4.83 -5.06
C ALA A 208 -6.55 3.78 -3.94
N THR A 209 -6.50 2.49 -4.31
CA THR A 209 -6.36 1.41 -3.33
C THR A 209 -5.23 0.48 -3.74
N TYR A 210 -4.42 0.10 -2.76
CA TYR A 210 -3.40 -0.93 -2.88
C TYR A 210 -3.74 -2.03 -1.89
N LYS A 211 -4.21 -3.17 -2.40
CA LYS A 211 -4.60 -4.30 -1.58
C LYS A 211 -3.36 -5.05 -1.10
N VAL A 212 -2.98 -4.81 0.15
CA VAL A 212 -1.85 -5.47 0.83
C VAL A 212 -2.33 -6.45 1.88
N CYS A 213 -3.58 -6.32 2.32
CA CYS A 213 -4.20 -7.19 3.31
C CYS A 213 -5.04 -8.27 2.62
N TRP A 214 -4.68 -9.52 2.91
CA TRP A 214 -5.28 -10.73 2.35
C TRP A 214 -5.94 -11.55 3.47
N PRO A 215 -6.91 -12.45 3.15
CA PRO A 215 -7.50 -13.32 4.16
C PRO A 215 -6.43 -14.06 4.98
N PRO A 216 -6.57 -14.14 6.32
CA PRO A 216 -5.44 -14.50 7.19
C PRO A 216 -4.76 -15.83 6.86
N ILE A 217 -3.43 -15.79 6.75
CA ILE A 217 -2.56 -16.95 6.62
C ILE A 217 -1.89 -17.16 7.99
N ASP A 218 -2.16 -18.28 8.64
CA ASP A 218 -1.64 -18.62 9.98
C ASP A 218 -1.90 -17.54 11.05
N GLY A 219 -3.05 -16.86 10.98
CA GLY A 219 -3.43 -15.78 11.89
C GLY A 219 -2.76 -14.43 11.61
N ASN A 220 -2.10 -14.29 10.46
CA ASN A 220 -1.43 -13.08 10.00
C ASN A 220 -2.10 -12.58 8.71
N GLU A 221 -2.22 -11.26 8.59
CA GLU A 221 -2.70 -10.54 7.40
C GLU A 221 -1.70 -9.42 7.07
N CYS A 222 -1.93 -8.64 6.00
CA CYS A 222 -1.14 -7.44 5.66
C CYS A 222 0.40 -7.65 5.72
N PHE A 223 0.99 -8.44 4.82
CA PHE A 223 2.41 -8.79 4.90
C PHE A 223 3.33 -7.65 4.47
N ASP A 224 4.47 -7.47 5.17
CA ASP A 224 5.50 -6.47 4.84
C ASP A 224 5.95 -6.54 3.36
N ALA A 225 5.99 -7.74 2.78
CA ALA A 225 6.37 -7.94 1.39
C ALA A 225 5.40 -7.26 0.41
N ASP A 226 4.09 -7.35 0.68
CA ASP A 226 3.01 -6.71 -0.08
C ASP A 226 2.98 -5.20 0.19
N ILE A 227 3.19 -4.78 1.45
CA ILE A 227 3.26 -3.38 1.87
C ILE A 227 4.40 -2.66 1.15
N MET A 228 5.59 -3.26 1.08
CA MET A 228 6.75 -2.72 0.37
C MET A 228 6.51 -2.64 -1.15
N ALA A 229 5.81 -3.61 -1.75
CA ALA A 229 5.41 -3.56 -3.16
C ALA A 229 4.43 -2.41 -3.43
N ALA A 230 3.45 -2.23 -2.55
CA ALA A 230 2.50 -1.13 -2.62
C ALA A 230 3.19 0.23 -2.45
N PHE A 231 4.19 0.36 -1.57
CA PHE A 231 5.00 1.59 -1.48
C PHE A 231 5.74 1.90 -2.78
N ASP A 232 6.46 0.93 -3.35
CA ASP A 232 7.21 1.13 -4.60
C ASP A 232 6.29 1.59 -5.75
N MET A 233 5.07 1.02 -5.83
CA MET A 233 4.07 1.40 -6.83
C MET A 233 3.35 2.72 -6.52
N ALA A 234 2.90 2.99 -5.30
CA ALA A 234 2.16 4.20 -4.97
C ALA A 234 3.00 5.47 -5.16
N ILE A 235 4.29 5.40 -4.78
CA ILE A 235 5.25 6.48 -5.02
C ILE A 235 5.44 6.72 -6.52
N HIS A 236 5.52 5.65 -7.32
CA HIS A 236 5.65 5.74 -8.77
C HIS A 236 4.40 6.35 -9.43
N ASP A 237 3.23 5.91 -8.98
CA ASP A 237 1.93 6.27 -9.54
C ASP A 237 1.56 7.74 -9.29
N GLY A 238 2.18 8.36 -8.29
CA GLY A 238 2.08 9.80 -8.00
C GLY A 238 0.97 10.16 -7.03
N VAL A 239 0.73 9.32 -6.00
CA VAL A 239 -0.16 9.64 -4.88
C VAL A 239 0.37 10.85 -4.09
N ASP A 240 -0.51 11.65 -3.48
CA ASP A 240 -0.10 12.78 -2.63
C ASP A 240 -0.10 12.42 -1.15
N VAL A 241 -1.04 11.56 -0.72
CA VAL A 241 -1.23 11.18 0.68
C VAL A 241 -1.48 9.69 0.76
N LEU A 242 -0.81 9.03 1.71
CA LEU A 242 -1.00 7.62 2.01
C LEU A 242 -1.73 7.43 3.35
N SER A 243 -2.77 6.60 3.36
CA SER A 243 -3.53 6.21 4.55
C SER A 243 -3.32 4.72 4.81
N LEU A 244 -2.60 4.40 5.89
CA LEU A 244 -2.25 3.03 6.26
C LEU A 244 -2.94 2.68 7.57
N SER A 245 -4.06 1.99 7.44
CA SER A 245 -4.88 1.54 8.55
C SER A 245 -4.42 0.17 9.08
N LEU A 246 -3.08 -0.02 9.15
CA LEU A 246 -2.44 -1.28 9.48
C LEU A 246 -1.17 -1.08 10.34
N GLY A 247 -0.78 -2.10 11.11
CA GLY A 247 0.54 -2.17 11.75
C GLY A 247 0.75 -3.39 12.65
N GLY A 248 1.91 -3.52 13.29
CA GLY A 248 2.28 -4.69 14.09
C GLY A 248 3.19 -4.33 15.27
N SER A 249 3.84 -5.32 15.89
CA SER A 249 4.80 -5.09 16.98
C SER A 249 5.84 -3.99 16.68
N ALA A 250 6.24 -3.26 17.72
CA ALA A 250 7.31 -2.27 17.61
C ALA A 250 8.66 -2.97 17.33
N MET A 251 9.43 -2.40 16.40
CA MET A 251 10.68 -2.94 15.88
C MET A 251 11.69 -1.83 15.59
N ASP A 252 12.94 -2.18 15.25
CA ASP A 252 13.88 -1.22 14.68
C ASP A 252 13.39 -0.78 13.27
N TYR A 253 13.63 0.48 12.91
CA TYR A 253 13.22 1.05 11.64
C TYR A 253 13.78 0.32 10.42
N PHE A 254 14.96 -0.32 10.56
CA PHE A 254 15.57 -1.09 9.47
C PHE A 254 15.05 -2.52 9.34
N ASP A 255 14.28 -3.01 10.32
CA ASP A 255 13.64 -4.33 10.29
C ASP A 255 12.13 -4.24 10.00
N ASP A 256 11.61 -3.03 9.82
CA ASP A 256 10.19 -2.73 9.70
C ASP A 256 9.84 -2.24 8.29
N GLY A 257 9.28 -3.13 7.45
CA GLY A 257 8.89 -2.80 6.07
C GLY A 257 7.96 -1.59 5.96
N LEU A 258 7.11 -1.38 6.97
CA LEU A 258 6.27 -0.20 7.10
C LEU A 258 7.09 1.09 7.23
N SER A 259 8.06 1.14 8.14
CA SER A 259 8.99 2.27 8.32
C SER A 259 9.90 2.50 7.10
N ILE A 260 10.41 1.43 6.47
CA ILE A 260 11.25 1.55 5.27
C ILE A 260 10.46 2.19 4.14
N GLY A 261 9.30 1.63 3.79
CA GLY A 261 8.44 2.17 2.73
C GLY A 261 7.96 3.60 3.04
N ALA A 262 7.58 3.87 4.29
CA ALA A 262 7.23 5.21 4.75
C ALA A 262 8.40 6.22 4.64
N PHE A 263 9.65 5.79 4.85
CA PHE A 263 10.82 6.64 4.64
C PHE A 263 10.97 7.02 3.15
N HIS A 264 10.83 6.06 2.23
CA HIS A 264 10.92 6.35 0.79
C HIS A 264 9.78 7.26 0.30
N ALA A 265 8.56 7.07 0.82
CA ALA A 265 7.42 7.96 0.55
C ALA A 265 7.67 9.39 1.05
N ASN A 266 8.11 9.55 2.31
CA ASN A 266 8.48 10.87 2.85
C ASN A 266 9.61 11.54 2.06
N LYS A 267 10.64 10.78 1.64
CA LYS A 267 11.74 11.30 0.78
C LYS A 267 11.22 11.87 -0.55
N LYS A 268 10.08 11.39 -1.04
CA LYS A 268 9.40 11.86 -2.26
C LYS A 268 8.31 12.90 -1.99
N GLY A 269 8.16 13.36 -0.74
CA GLY A 269 7.22 14.41 -0.35
C GLY A 269 5.79 13.90 -0.10
N ILE A 270 5.60 12.59 0.06
CA ILE A 270 4.30 11.95 0.27
C ILE A 270 4.11 11.69 1.79
N PRO A 271 3.34 12.54 2.51
CA PRO A 271 2.98 12.30 3.90
C PRO A 271 2.09 11.06 4.07
N LEU A 272 2.16 10.46 5.26
CA LEU A 272 1.43 9.25 5.61
C LEU A 272 0.66 9.41 6.91
N LEU A 273 -0.52 8.79 6.97
CA LEU A 273 -1.34 8.63 8.16
C LEU A 273 -1.29 7.15 8.59
N LEU A 274 -0.95 6.89 9.85
CA LEU A 274 -0.69 5.57 10.42
C LEU A 274 -1.39 5.42 11.77
N ASN A 275 -1.96 4.23 12.01
CA ASN A 275 -2.62 3.89 13.28
C ASN A 275 -1.68 3.13 14.24
N SER A 276 -1.83 3.33 15.55
CA SER A 276 -1.02 2.68 16.59
C SER A 276 -1.47 1.25 16.88
N THR A 277 -0.52 0.35 17.16
CA THR A 277 -0.66 -1.08 16.86
C THR A 277 -0.99 -1.99 18.05
N MET A 278 -1.54 -3.18 17.76
CA MET A 278 -1.61 -4.33 18.69
C MET A 278 -1.25 -5.63 17.94
N ASP A 279 -0.43 -6.48 18.57
CA ASP A 279 0.42 -7.45 17.85
C ASP A 279 -0.14 -8.88 17.71
N SER A 280 0.35 -9.63 16.70
CA SER A 280 0.66 -11.08 16.76
C SER A 280 1.35 -11.55 15.47
N THR A 281 2.36 -12.41 15.57
CA THR A 281 3.23 -12.86 14.46
C THR A 281 3.10 -14.35 14.10
N SER A 282 3.32 -14.74 12.83
CA SER A 282 4.16 -15.87 12.34
C SER A 282 3.89 -16.33 10.88
N ARG A 283 4.87 -16.20 9.97
CA ARG A 283 5.50 -17.28 9.17
C ARG A 283 6.65 -16.69 8.34
N PHE A 284 7.62 -17.51 7.94
CA PHE A 284 8.98 -17.06 7.63
C PHE A 284 9.25 -16.91 6.13
N TYR A 285 9.40 -15.66 5.69
CA TYR A 285 10.02 -15.25 4.42
C TYR A 285 10.91 -14.03 4.70
N PHE A 286 11.89 -13.72 3.85
CA PHE A 286 12.83 -12.63 4.10
C PHE A 286 12.69 -11.49 3.08
N ILE A 287 12.83 -10.27 3.55
CA ILE A 287 12.89 -9.06 2.74
C ILE A 287 14.31 -8.50 2.82
N CYS A 288 14.94 -8.32 1.67
CA CYS A 288 16.30 -7.79 1.55
C CYS A 288 16.26 -6.44 0.84
N VAL A 289 16.89 -5.43 1.44
CA VAL A 289 17.04 -4.08 0.86
C VAL A 289 18.52 -3.83 0.57
N ILE A 290 18.84 -3.43 -0.66
CA ILE A 290 20.20 -3.39 -1.19
C ILE A 290 20.61 -1.94 -1.53
N HIS A 291 21.77 -1.52 -1.06
CA HIS A 291 22.39 -0.26 -1.45
C HIS A 291 22.94 -0.33 -2.86
N HIS A 292 22.67 0.69 -3.67
CA HIS A 292 23.45 0.88 -4.90
C HIS A 292 24.84 1.42 -4.51
N ASN A 293 25.89 0.72 -4.93
CA ASN A 293 27.19 1.35 -5.16
C ASN A 293 27.17 1.93 -6.58
N ASN A 294 27.18 3.26 -6.67
CA ASN A 294 27.47 4.03 -7.88
C ASN A 294 28.72 4.87 -7.61
#